data_AF-A0A5R9FKI2-F1
#
_entry.id   AF-A0A5R9FKI2-F1
#
_cell.length_a   1.000
_cell.length_b   1.000
_cell.length_c   1.000
_cell.angle_alpha   90.00
_cell.angle_beta   90.00
_cell.angle_gamma   90.00
#
_symmetry.space_group_name_H-M   'P 1'
#
loop_
_entity.id
_entity.type
_entity.pdbx_description
1 polymer ?
#
loop_
_entity_poly.entity_id
_entity_poly.type
_entity_poly.pdbx_seq_one_letter_code
_entity_poly.pdbx_strand_id
1 'polypeptide(L)'
;MQKRRSHPGTGRDVVARHGCPLGTLCTDLGNREDDLGPEAAKLMSLVLDWAEDQFRQLNTDDPRACAVHLLTGVQGGALLANAFRDPDLLTRHVRHLEEWIDSLS
;
A
#
# COMPACT_ATOMS: atom_id res chain seq x y z
N MET A 1 -12.39 -18.25 33.30
CA MET A 1 -12.52 -17.86 31.88
C MET A 1 -11.75 -16.57 31.64
N GLN A 2 -10.51 -16.67 31.16
CA GLN A 2 -9.69 -15.50 30.85
C GLN A 2 -10.06 -15.01 29.45
N LYS A 3 -10.68 -13.82 29.36
CA LYS A 3 -10.97 -13.17 28.07
C LYS A 3 -9.64 -13.02 27.34
N ARG A 4 -9.42 -13.78 26.25
CA ARG A 4 -8.33 -13.54 25.30
C ARG A 4 -8.53 -12.12 24.79
N ARG A 5 -7.73 -11.17 25.28
CA ARG A 5 -7.56 -9.89 24.59
C ARG A 5 -6.85 -10.27 23.29
N SER A 6 -7.59 -10.25 22.18
CA SER A 6 -7.00 -10.29 20.85
C SER A 6 -5.99 -9.15 20.79
N HIS A 7 -4.69 -9.48 20.78
CA HIS A 7 -3.67 -8.53 20.39
C HIS A 7 -4.13 -7.94 19.05
N PRO A 8 -4.17 -6.59 18.87
CA PRO A 8 -4.36 -6.05 17.54
C PRO A 8 -3.22 -6.65 16.71
N GLY A 9 -3.58 -7.38 15.65
CA GLY A 9 -2.58 -7.98 14.78
C GLY A 9 -1.60 -6.90 14.32
N THR A 10 -0.36 -7.30 14.04
CA THR A 10 0.61 -6.39 13.44
C THR A 10 0.05 -5.75 12.16
N GLY A 11 0.61 -4.63 11.68
CA GLY A 11 0.08 -3.93 10.49
C GLY A 11 -0.14 -4.86 9.29
N ARG A 12 0.78 -5.82 9.07
CA ARG A 12 0.65 -6.88 8.05
C ARG A 12 -0.51 -7.86 8.31
N ASP A 13 -0.82 -8.18 9.56
CA ASP A 13 -1.96 -9.04 9.91
C ASP A 13 -3.28 -8.33 9.64
N VAL A 14 -3.33 -7.01 9.86
CA VAL A 14 -4.49 -6.18 9.51
C VAL A 14 -4.68 -6.18 7.99
N VAL A 15 -3.62 -5.98 7.21
CA VAL A 15 -3.68 -6.01 5.74
C VAL A 15 -4.13 -7.38 5.23
N ALA A 16 -3.57 -8.48 5.75
CA ALA A 16 -4.00 -9.83 5.37
C ALA A 16 -5.48 -10.09 5.70
N ARG A 17 -6.05 -9.43 6.71
CA ARG A 17 -7.47 -9.57 7.09
C ARG A 17 -8.41 -8.61 6.35
N HIS A 18 -7.99 -7.39 6.05
CA HIS A 18 -8.90 -6.32 5.61
C HIS A 18 -8.49 -5.63 4.31
N GLY A 19 -7.32 -5.96 3.76
CA GLY A 19 -6.74 -5.29 2.62
C GLY A 19 -5.93 -4.06 3.05
N CYS A 20 -5.31 -3.38 2.08
CA CYS A 20 -4.74 -2.06 2.36
C CYS A 20 -5.90 -1.12 2.75
N PRO A 21 -5.87 -0.47 3.92
CA PRO A 21 -6.96 0.41 4.34
C PRO A 21 -7.28 1.51 3.32
N LEU A 22 -6.23 2.08 2.70
CA LEU A 22 -6.36 3.09 1.67
C LEU A 22 -6.88 2.52 0.35
N GLY A 23 -6.33 1.38 -0.09
CA GLY A 23 -6.76 0.71 -1.31
C GLY A 23 -8.23 0.28 -1.25
N THR A 24 -8.62 -0.41 -0.17
CA THR A 24 -10.01 -0.86 0.03
C THR A 24 -10.97 0.33 0.10
N LEU A 25 -10.64 1.42 0.82
CA LEU A 25 -11.47 2.62 0.85
C LEU A 25 -11.66 3.23 -0.54
N CYS A 26 -10.57 3.40 -1.30
CA CYS A 26 -10.62 3.97 -2.65
C CYS A 26 -11.43 3.08 -3.61
N THR A 27 -11.29 1.76 -3.53
CA THR A 27 -12.10 0.84 -4.34
C THR A 27 -13.57 0.86 -3.94
N ASP A 28 -13.87 0.81 -2.64
CA ASP A 28 -15.25 0.79 -2.14
C ASP A 28 -16.01 2.08 -2.48
N LEU A 29 -15.35 3.25 -2.38
CA LEU A 29 -15.94 4.53 -2.73
C LEU A 29 -15.93 4.77 -4.25
N GLY A 30 -14.91 4.30 -4.97
CA GLY A 30 -14.83 4.42 -6.43
C GLY A 30 -15.87 3.59 -7.18
N ASN A 31 -16.39 2.53 -6.57
CA ASN A 31 -17.45 1.70 -7.15
C ASN A 31 -18.87 2.24 -6.88
N ARG A 32 -19.02 3.36 -6.16
CA ARG A 32 -20.32 3.99 -5.92
C ARG A 32 -20.69 4.92 -7.06
N GLU A 33 -21.99 5.17 -7.20
CA GLU A 33 -22.53 6.15 -8.16
C GLU A 33 -22.56 7.59 -7.60
N ASP A 34 -21.95 7.82 -6.43
CA ASP A 34 -21.84 9.14 -5.79
C ASP A 34 -20.47 9.79 -6.05
N ASP A 35 -20.34 11.06 -5.66
CA ASP A 35 -19.12 11.86 -5.90
C ASP A 35 -17.96 11.55 -4.92
N LEU A 36 -18.05 10.49 -4.11
CA LEU A 36 -17.01 10.17 -3.12
C LEU A 36 -15.79 9.47 -3.74
N GLY A 37 -15.93 8.83 -4.90
CA GLY A 37 -14.81 8.18 -5.60
C GLY A 37 -13.64 9.14 -5.88
N PRO A 38 -13.88 10.28 -6.56
CA PRO A 38 -12.85 11.30 -6.78
C PRO A 38 -12.22 11.86 -5.49
N GLU A 39 -13.00 12.02 -4.43
CA GLU A 39 -12.49 12.50 -3.14
C GLU A 39 -11.58 11.46 -2.46
N ALA A 40 -11.95 10.18 -2.51
CA ALA A 40 -11.13 9.08 -2.00
C ALA A 40 -9.80 8.98 -2.76
N ALA A 41 -9.83 9.16 -4.09
CA ALA A 41 -8.63 9.12 -4.93
C ALA A 41 -7.57 10.15 -4.51
N LYS A 42 -7.97 11.31 -3.97
CA LYS A 42 -7.03 12.32 -3.46
C LYS A 42 -6.13 11.79 -2.35
N LEU A 43 -6.61 10.86 -1.52
CA LEU A 43 -5.78 10.24 -0.49
C LEU A 43 -4.65 9.39 -1.11
N MET A 44 -4.93 8.68 -2.22
CA MET A 44 -3.90 7.95 -2.95
C MET A 44 -2.93 8.91 -3.64
N SER A 45 -3.43 10.02 -4.20
CA SER A 45 -2.60 11.07 -4.79
C SER A 45 -1.62 11.66 -3.78
N LEU A 46 -2.07 11.95 -2.54
CA LEU A 46 -1.18 12.46 -1.49
C LEU A 46 0.00 11.53 -1.19
N VAL A 47 -0.24 10.22 -1.15
CA VAL A 47 0.83 9.22 -0.94
C VAL A 47 1.76 9.17 -2.15
N LEU A 48 1.19 9.23 -3.35
CA LEU A 48 1.95 9.18 -4.59
C LEU A 48 2.85 10.42 -4.77
N ASP A 49 2.32 11.60 -4.49
CA ASP A 49 3.05 12.86 -4.59
C ASP A 49 4.18 12.92 -3.54
N TRP A 50 3.92 12.47 -2.31
CA TRP A 50 4.98 12.34 -1.29
C TRP A 50 6.08 11.36 -1.73
N ALA A 51 5.72 10.21 -2.30
CA ALA A 51 6.70 9.23 -2.77
C ALA A 51 7.54 9.77 -3.94
N GLU A 52 6.92 10.52 -4.85
CA GLU A 52 7.63 11.22 -5.92
C GLU A 52 8.63 12.24 -5.37
N ASP A 53 8.26 13.00 -4.34
CA ASP A 53 9.19 13.90 -3.65
C ASP A 53 10.41 13.16 -3.06
N GLN A 54 10.23 11.92 -2.59
CA GLN A 54 11.34 11.11 -2.08
C GLN A 54 12.27 10.66 -3.22
N PHE A 55 11.71 10.18 -4.33
CA PHE A 55 12.51 9.78 -5.49
C PHE A 55 13.22 10.98 -6.15
N ARG A 56 12.62 12.18 -6.11
CA ARG A 56 13.33 13.42 -6.49
C ARG A 56 14.55 13.68 -5.62
N GLN A 57 14.47 13.44 -4.32
CA GLN A 57 15.61 13.59 -3.41
C GLN A 57 16.69 12.52 -3.63
N LEU A 58 16.32 11.35 -4.17
CA LEU A 58 17.26 10.30 -4.58
C LEU A 58 17.88 10.54 -5.97
N ASN A 59 17.50 11.62 -6.67
CA ASN A 59 17.97 11.97 -8.02
C ASN A 59 17.72 10.87 -9.07
N THR A 60 16.62 10.12 -8.97
CA THR A 60 16.22 9.17 -10.01
C THR A 60 15.82 9.88 -11.30
N ASP A 61 16.05 9.25 -12.46
CA ASP A 61 15.73 9.83 -13.79
C ASP A 61 14.24 10.16 -13.98
N ASP A 62 13.34 9.29 -13.50
CA ASP A 62 11.88 9.51 -13.54
C ASP A 62 11.24 9.24 -12.16
N PRO A 63 11.24 10.26 -11.27
CA PRO A 63 10.71 10.13 -9.92
C PRO A 63 9.24 9.74 -9.86
N ARG A 64 8.43 10.19 -10.84
CA ARG A 64 7.00 9.86 -10.89
C ARG A 64 6.80 8.40 -11.23
N ALA A 65 7.52 7.89 -12.22
CA ALA A 65 7.46 6.48 -12.58
C ALA A 65 7.90 5.59 -11.41
N CYS A 66 8.96 5.95 -10.69
CA CYS A 66 9.40 5.25 -9.49
C CYS A 66 8.33 5.26 -8.38
N ALA A 67 7.70 6.40 -8.13
CA ALA A 67 6.62 6.51 -7.14
C ALA A 67 5.41 5.63 -7.49
N VAL A 68 5.01 5.63 -8.77
CA VAL A 68 3.93 4.76 -9.27
C VAL A 68 4.31 3.29 -9.14
N HIS A 69 5.55 2.92 -9.47
CA HIS A 69 6.05 1.55 -9.34
C HIS A 69 5.99 1.07 -7.88
N LEU A 70 6.51 1.87 -6.96
CA LEU A 70 6.48 1.58 -5.53
C LEU A 70 5.06 1.37 -5.02
N LEU A 71 4.16 2.33 -5.29
CA LEU A 71 2.79 2.28 -4.79
C LEU A 71 2.00 1.12 -5.39
N THR A 72 2.21 0.82 -6.68
CA THR A 72 1.62 -0.33 -7.35
C THR A 72 2.10 -1.65 -6.70
N GLY A 73 3.39 -1.75 -6.41
CA GLY A 73 3.95 -2.90 -5.69
C GLY A 73 3.31 -3.08 -4.32
N VAL A 74 3.28 -2.03 -3.50
CA VAL A 74 2.68 -2.07 -2.15
C VAL A 74 1.20 -2.49 -2.21
N GLN A 75 0.41 -1.90 -3.11
CA GLN A 75 -1.01 -2.23 -3.24
C GLN A 75 -1.23 -3.65 -3.77
N GLY A 76 -0.44 -4.09 -4.76
CA GLY A 76 -0.48 -5.45 -5.27
C GLY A 76 -0.11 -6.49 -4.21
N GLY A 77 0.97 -6.25 -3.45
CA GLY A 77 1.37 -7.09 -2.33
C GLY A 77 0.30 -7.17 -1.24
N ALA A 78 -0.34 -6.03 -0.92
CA ALA A 78 -1.44 -5.98 0.05
C ALA A 78 -2.67 -6.76 -0.43
N LEU A 79 -3.00 -6.66 -1.73
CA LEU A 79 -4.08 -7.42 -2.35
C LEU A 79 -3.82 -8.93 -2.27
N LEU A 80 -2.62 -9.39 -2.63
CA LEU A 80 -2.26 -10.81 -2.58
C LEU A 80 -2.26 -11.34 -1.13
N ALA A 81 -1.67 -10.59 -0.19
CA ALA A 81 -1.71 -10.94 1.23
C ALA A 81 -3.14 -11.04 1.76
N ASN A 82 -4.04 -10.16 1.32
CA ASN A 82 -5.45 -10.22 1.68
C ASN A 82 -6.18 -11.41 1.06
N ALA A 83 -6.00 -11.63 -0.24
CA ALA A 83 -6.65 -12.71 -0.98
C ALA A 83 -6.27 -14.09 -0.43
N PHE A 84 -4.99 -14.29 -0.08
CA PHE A 84 -4.48 -15.56 0.44
C PHE A 84 -4.48 -15.65 1.97
N ARG A 85 -4.85 -14.58 2.69
CA ARG A 85 -4.78 -14.51 4.16
C ARG A 85 -3.37 -14.77 4.71
N ASP A 86 -2.35 -14.41 3.95
CA ASP A 86 -0.94 -14.64 4.29
C ASP A 86 -0.20 -13.29 4.49
N PRO A 87 0.05 -12.85 5.74
CA PRO A 87 0.79 -11.62 6.01
C PRO A 87 2.28 -11.68 5.61
N ASP A 88 2.84 -12.89 5.42
CA ASP A 88 4.22 -13.06 5.01
C ASP A 88 4.41 -12.77 3.51
N LEU A 89 3.36 -12.88 2.68
CA LEU A 89 3.42 -12.45 1.27
C LEU A 89 3.75 -10.95 1.16
N LEU A 90 3.06 -10.11 1.93
CA LEU A 90 3.34 -8.68 1.95
C LEU A 90 4.75 -8.40 2.47
N THR A 91 5.16 -9.10 3.53
CA THR A 91 6.49 -8.92 4.13
C THR A 91 7.60 -9.24 3.12
N ARG A 92 7.49 -10.37 2.41
CA ARG A 92 8.46 -10.76 1.37
C ARG A 92 8.45 -9.79 0.20
N HIS A 93 7.28 -9.32 -0.22
CA HIS A 93 7.17 -8.38 -1.33
C HIS A 93 7.76 -7.00 -0.99
N VAL A 94 7.49 -6.47 0.21
CA VAL A 94 8.09 -5.22 0.68
C VAL A 94 9.61 -5.31 0.67
N ARG A 95 10.20 -6.42 1.10
CA ARG A 95 11.65 -6.62 1.02
C ARG A 95 12.18 -6.51 -0.41
N HIS A 96 11.48 -7.03 -1.40
CA HIS A 96 11.88 -6.88 -2.80
C HIS A 96 11.77 -5.44 -3.31
N LEU A 97 10.82 -4.66 -2.80
CA LEU A 97 10.71 -3.23 -3.10
C LEU A 97 11.84 -2.44 -2.41
N GLU A 98 12.22 -2.81 -1.19
CA GLU A 98 13.39 -2.24 -0.49
C GLU A 98 14.68 -2.53 -1.26
N GLU A 99 14.92 -3.78 -1.65
CA GLU A 99 16.06 -4.19 -2.48
C GLU A 99 16.10 -3.41 -3.82
N TRP A 100 14.94 -3.17 -4.42
CA TRP A 100 14.84 -2.35 -5.63
C TRP A 100 15.19 -0.89 -5.36
N ILE A 101 14.68 -0.27 -4.28
CA ILE A 101 15.03 1.12 -3.92
C ILE A 101 16.53 1.26 -3.69
N ASP A 102 17.14 0.32 -2.96
CA ASP A 102 18.59 0.31 -2.70
C ASP A 102 19.41 0.22 -4.00
N SER A 103 18.86 -0.38 -5.06
CA SER A 103 19.52 -0.43 -6.37
C SER A 103 19.45 0.88 -7.17
N LEU A 104 18.67 1.86 -6.72
CA LEU A 104 18.52 3.18 -7.36
C LEU A 104 19.49 4.23 -6.81
N SER A 105 20.18 3.94 -5.70
CA SER A 105 21.20 4.80 -5.07
C SER A 105 22.61 4.37 -5.43
#